data_AF-A0A426W0G4-F1
#
_entry.id   AF-A0A426W0G4-F1
#
_cell.length_a   1.000
_cell.length_b   1.000
_cell.length_c   1.000
_cell.angle_alpha   90.00
_cell.angle_beta   90.00
_cell.angle_gamma   90.00
#
_symmetry.space_group_name_H-M   'P 1'
#
loop_
_entity.id
_entity.type
_entity.pdbx_description
1 polymer ?
#
loop_
_entity_poly.entity_id
_entity_poly.type
_entity_poly.pdbx_seq_one_letter_code
_entity_poly.pdbx_strand_id
1 'polypeptide(L)'
;MKYYSDEQNKKAGSMLFYSVQVFVLLIVYSFVYTSFLAVNLTRAESSLTFMAYIPEVLASVVFPAVFYKSRQMFQNEKRVPAVGWMMGWAAMIIGLLYLHLSRLAEV
;
A
#
# COMPACT_ATOMS: atom_id res chain seq x y z
N MET A 1 -33.68 -15.37 9.44
CA MET A 1 -32.25 -15.53 9.06
C MET A 1 -31.50 -16.01 10.29
N LYS A 2 -30.77 -17.14 10.20
CA LYS A 2 -30.24 -17.87 11.37
C LYS A 2 -29.02 -17.13 11.96
N TYR A 3 -29.14 -16.67 13.21
CA TYR A 3 -28.08 -15.97 13.97
C TYR A 3 -26.74 -16.73 14.00
N TYR A 4 -26.76 -18.07 13.93
CA TYR A 4 -25.57 -18.92 13.92
C TYR A 4 -24.74 -18.83 12.61
N SER A 5 -25.33 -18.42 11.47
CA SER A 5 -24.56 -18.24 10.22
C SER A 5 -23.84 -16.89 10.14
N ASP A 6 -24.35 -15.87 10.84
CA ASP A 6 -23.83 -14.51 10.71
C ASP A 6 -22.49 -14.34 11.41
N GLU A 7 -22.30 -14.95 12.58
CA GLU A 7 -21.04 -14.84 13.33
C GLU A 7 -19.89 -15.56 12.59
N GLN A 8 -20.18 -16.74 12.04
CA GLN A 8 -19.22 -17.50 11.24
C GLN A 8 -18.89 -16.77 9.92
N ASN A 9 -19.88 -16.14 9.28
CA ASN A 9 -19.67 -15.31 8.10
C ASN A 9 -18.86 -14.04 8.41
N LYS A 10 -19.09 -13.39 9.57
CA LYS A 10 -18.30 -12.23 10.02
C LYS A 10 -16.84 -12.63 10.25
N LYS A 11 -16.60 -13.79 10.86
CA LYS A 11 -15.25 -14.31 11.13
C LYS A 11 -14.53 -14.68 9.83
N ALA A 12 -15.21 -15.40 8.92
CA ALA A 12 -14.67 -15.77 7.61
C ALA A 12 -14.32 -14.52 6.77
N GLY A 13 -15.23 -13.55 6.71
CA GLY A 13 -14.98 -12.29 5.99
C GLY A 13 -13.82 -11.48 6.55
N SER A 14 -13.65 -11.46 7.88
CA SER A 14 -12.51 -10.78 8.51
C SER A 14 -11.19 -11.50 8.23
N MET A 15 -11.19 -12.84 8.26
CA MET A 15 -10.00 -13.63 7.94
C MET A 15 -9.56 -13.39 6.49
N LEU A 16 -10.50 -13.42 5.54
CA LEU A 16 -10.23 -13.08 4.13
C LEU A 16 -9.70 -11.65 3.97
N PHE A 17 -10.30 -10.67 4.65
CA PHE A 17 -9.83 -9.30 4.59
C PHE A 17 -8.39 -9.16 5.09
N TYR A 18 -8.04 -9.79 6.21
CA TYR A 18 -6.66 -9.76 6.72
C TYR A 18 -5.67 -10.45 5.79
N SER A 19 -6.05 -11.58 5.19
CA SER A 19 -5.20 -12.25 4.20
C SER A 19 -4.93 -11.33 3.01
N VAL A 20 -5.98 -10.71 2.44
CA VAL A 20 -5.83 -9.74 1.34
C VAL A 20 -5.00 -8.54 1.79
N GLN A 21 -5.19 -8.04 3.01
CA GLN A 21 -4.36 -6.97 3.58
C GLN A 21 -2.89 -7.35 3.53
N VAL A 22 -2.50 -8.52 4.01
CA VAL A 22 -1.09 -8.96 4.00
C VAL A 22 -0.56 -9.04 2.58
N PHE A 23 -1.32 -9.58 1.63
CA PHE A 23 -0.91 -9.62 0.22
C PHE A 23 -0.67 -8.23 -0.37
N VAL A 24 -1.62 -7.30 -0.17
CA VAL A 24 -1.48 -5.94 -0.69
C VAL A 24 -0.30 -5.23 -0.02
N LEU A 25 -0.05 -5.50 1.26
CA LEU A 25 1.12 -4.96 1.95
C LEU A 25 2.43 -5.44 1.35
N LEU A 26 2.55 -6.75 1.12
CA LEU A 26 3.73 -7.33 0.49
C LEU A 26 3.97 -6.74 -0.90
N ILE A 27 2.92 -6.58 -1.70
CA ILE A 27 3.02 -5.98 -3.05
C ILE A 27 3.54 -4.54 -2.95
N VAL A 28 2.88 -3.68 -2.16
CA VAL A 28 3.25 -2.26 -2.06
C VAL A 28 4.67 -2.09 -1.52
N TYR A 29 5.05 -2.84 -0.47
CA TYR A 29 6.41 -2.75 0.07
C TYR A 29 7.47 -3.31 -0.87
N SER A 30 7.13 -4.31 -1.70
CA SER A 30 8.04 -4.77 -2.75
C SER A 30 8.33 -3.66 -3.75
N PHE A 31 7.31 -2.89 -4.17
CA PHE A 31 7.46 -1.73 -5.03
C PHE A 31 8.23 -0.58 -4.37
N VAL A 32 7.96 -0.29 -3.10
CA VAL A 32 8.71 0.72 -2.34
C VAL A 32 10.19 0.34 -2.29
N TYR A 33 10.50 -0.93 -2.00
CA TYR A 33 11.87 -1.43 -1.93
C TYR A 33 12.58 -1.38 -3.29
N THR A 34 11.92 -1.82 -4.36
CA THR A 34 12.52 -1.77 -5.71
C THR A 34 12.72 -0.33 -6.17
N SER A 35 11.79 0.58 -5.86
CA SER A 35 11.95 2.02 -6.11
C SER A 35 13.14 2.60 -5.36
N PHE A 36 13.27 2.28 -4.06
CA PHE A 36 14.39 2.73 -3.25
C PHE A 36 15.73 2.24 -3.81
N LEU A 37 15.81 0.99 -4.26
CA LEU A 37 17.00 0.45 -4.89
C LEU A 37 17.34 1.17 -6.20
N ALA A 38 16.34 1.43 -7.04
CA ALA A 38 16.52 2.16 -8.29
C ALA A 38 17.04 3.59 -8.04
N VAL A 39 16.44 4.34 -7.13
CA VAL A 39 16.92 5.68 -6.73
C VAL A 39 18.36 5.63 -6.24
N ASN A 40 18.73 4.60 -5.46
CA ASN A 40 20.10 4.44 -4.97
C ASN A 40 21.11 4.21 -6.09
N LEU A 41 20.76 3.40 -7.09
CA LEU A 41 21.60 3.16 -8.26
C LEU A 41 21.76 4.45 -9.09
N THR A 42 20.66 5.14 -9.39
CA THR A 42 20.70 6.39 -10.15
C THR A 42 21.52 7.45 -9.42
N ARG A 43 21.40 7.55 -8.09
CA ARG A 43 22.20 8.47 -7.26
C ARG A 43 23.69 8.08 -7.16
N ALA A 44 24.05 6.82 -7.32
CA ALA A 44 25.45 6.43 -7.39
C ALA A 44 26.11 6.91 -8.69
N GLU A 45 25.32 6.99 -9.77
CA GLU A 45 25.77 7.38 -11.11
C GLU A 45 25.64 8.88 -11.39
N SER A 46 24.85 9.61 -10.58
CA SER A 46 24.55 11.03 -10.77
C SER A 46 24.67 11.81 -9.45
N SER A 47 24.82 13.14 -9.50
CA SER A 47 24.90 14.00 -8.30
C SER A 47 23.53 14.24 -7.64
N LEU A 48 22.64 13.25 -7.63
CA LEU A 48 21.29 13.35 -7.08
C LEU A 48 21.33 13.51 -5.55
N THR A 49 20.62 14.53 -5.04
CA THR A 49 20.55 14.84 -3.61
C THR A 49 19.69 13.81 -2.88
N PHE A 50 19.90 13.65 -1.56
CA PHE A 50 19.10 12.77 -0.69
C PHE A 50 17.58 12.99 -0.79
N MET A 51 17.13 14.16 -1.23
CA MET A 51 15.72 14.47 -1.50
C MET A 51 15.06 13.55 -2.54
N ALA A 52 15.84 12.84 -3.37
CA ALA A 52 15.31 11.86 -4.31
C ALA A 52 14.51 10.74 -3.62
N TYR A 53 14.80 10.41 -2.36
CA TYR A 53 14.11 9.36 -1.60
C TYR A 53 12.78 9.80 -0.97
N ILE A 54 12.38 11.07 -1.12
CA ILE A 54 11.18 11.60 -0.47
C ILE A 54 9.93 10.76 -0.81
N PRO A 55 9.67 10.37 -2.08
CA PRO A 55 8.51 9.56 -2.42
C PRO A 55 8.47 8.21 -1.71
N GLU A 56 9.60 7.50 -1.61
CA GLU A 56 9.72 6.20 -0.95
C GLU A 56 9.50 6.30 0.55
N VAL A 57 10.08 7.32 1.18
CA VAL A 57 9.90 7.58 2.62
C VAL A 57 8.45 7.91 2.92
N LEU A 58 7.82 8.76 2.10
CA LEU A 58 6.40 9.09 2.25
C LEU A 58 5.52 7.85 2.06
N ALA A 59 5.76 7.04 1.03
CA ALA A 59 5.03 5.80 0.81
C ALA A 59 5.13 4.84 2.01
N SER A 60 6.34 4.73 2.60
CA SER A 60 6.61 3.87 3.76
C SER A 60 5.85 4.28 5.02
N VAL A 61 5.50 5.56 5.16
CA VAL A 61 4.76 6.11 6.33
C VAL A 61 3.26 6.19 6.06
N VAL A 62 2.86 6.65 4.88
CA VAL A 62 1.45 6.85 4.50
C VAL A 62 0.73 5.52 4.42
N PHE A 63 1.36 4.48 3.89
CA PHE A 63 0.68 3.22 3.64
C PHE A 63 0.28 2.46 4.92
N PRO A 64 1.10 2.37 5.98
CA PRO A 64 0.66 1.88 7.29
C PRO A 64 -0.55 2.65 7.86
N ALA A 65 -0.59 3.97 7.70
CA ALA A 65 -1.71 4.78 8.16
C ALA A 65 -3.00 4.45 7.38
N VAL A 66 -2.91 4.25 6.06
CA VAL A 66 -4.02 3.78 5.23
C VAL A 66 -4.49 2.39 5.69
N PHE A 67 -3.55 1.49 6.00
CA PHE A 67 -3.84 0.13 6.49
C PHE A 67 -4.60 0.13 7.81
N TYR A 68 -4.19 0.98 8.73
CA TYR A 68 -4.88 1.14 10.01
C TYR A 68 -6.31 1.66 9.80
N LYS A 69 -6.45 2.69 8.96
CA LYS A 69 -7.76 3.29 8.64
C LYS A 69 -8.70 2.31 7.92
N SER A 70 -8.20 1.54 6.96
CA SER A 70 -9.01 0.55 6.24
C SER A 70 -9.49 -0.56 7.18
N ARG A 71 -8.63 -1.00 8.12
CA ARG A 71 -9.02 -1.97 9.15
C ARG A 71 -10.12 -1.42 10.07
N GLN A 72 -10.01 -0.17 10.50
CA GLN A 72 -11.03 0.50 11.29
C GLN A 72 -12.37 0.60 10.52
N MET A 73 -12.32 0.94 9.24
CA MET A 73 -13.53 0.97 8.38
C MET A 73 -14.18 -0.42 8.27
N PHE A 74 -13.37 -1.47 8.10
CA PHE A 74 -13.88 -2.83 7.97
C PHE A 74 -14.57 -3.32 9.25
N GLN A 75 -13.99 -3.00 10.42
CA GLN A 75 -14.56 -3.32 11.73
C GLN A 75 -15.87 -2.58 11.99
N ASN A 76 -16.00 -1.34 11.49
CA ASN A 76 -17.23 -0.54 11.56
C ASN A 76 -18.28 -0.93 10.50
N GLU A 77 -18.26 -2.17 10.04
CA GLU A 77 -19.14 -2.76 9.01
C GLU A 77 -19.12 -2.08 7.62
N LYS A 78 -18.25 -1.08 7.40
CA LYS A 78 -18.03 -0.41 6.10
C LYS A 78 -17.05 -1.21 5.23
N ARG A 79 -17.38 -2.47 4.95
CA ARG A 79 -16.47 -3.46 4.32
C ARG A 79 -16.08 -3.11 2.89
N VAL A 80 -17.05 -2.78 2.03
CA VAL A 80 -16.78 -2.43 0.62
C VAL A 80 -15.94 -1.15 0.51
N PRO A 81 -16.28 -0.06 1.23
CA PRO A 81 -15.40 1.12 1.28
C PRO A 81 -14.01 0.84 1.83
N ALA A 82 -13.87 -0.03 2.83
CA ALA A 82 -12.57 -0.38 3.40
C ALA A 82 -11.63 -1.02 2.36
N VAL A 83 -12.14 -1.98 1.59
CA VAL A 83 -11.39 -2.63 0.51
C VAL A 83 -11.07 -1.63 -0.59
N GLY A 84 -12.06 -0.85 -1.06
CA GLY A 84 -11.85 0.16 -2.09
C GLY A 84 -10.82 1.22 -1.68
N TRP A 85 -10.86 1.68 -0.43
CA TRP A 85 -9.90 2.65 0.10
C TRP A 85 -8.48 2.09 0.13
N MET A 86 -8.33 0.86 0.63
CA MET A 86 -7.03 0.18 0.66
C MET A 86 -6.45 -0.01 -0.76
N MET A 87 -7.26 -0.52 -1.69
CA MET A 87 -6.82 -0.77 -3.06
C MET A 87 -6.51 0.53 -3.81
N GLY A 88 -7.33 1.57 -3.63
CA GLY A 88 -7.13 2.87 -4.27
C GLY A 88 -5.81 3.52 -3.84
N TRP A 89 -5.50 3.51 -2.54
CA TRP A 89 -4.23 4.02 -2.04
C TRP A 89 -3.04 3.16 -2.45
N ALA A 90 -3.18 1.83 -2.48
CA ALA A 90 -2.14 0.94 -2.99
C ALA A 90 -1.79 1.25 -4.45
N ALA A 91 -2.80 1.35 -5.31
CA ALA A 91 -2.62 1.70 -6.73
C ALA A 91 -2.02 3.10 -6.90
N MET A 92 -2.47 4.09 -6.12
CA MET A 92 -1.95 5.44 -6.15
C MET A 92 -0.46 5.49 -5.77
N ILE A 93 -0.06 4.83 -4.70
CA ILE A 93 1.35 4.79 -4.26
C ILE A 93 2.21 4.13 -5.32
N ILE A 94 1.81 2.96 -5.83
CA ILE A 94 2.56 2.25 -6.87
C ILE A 94 2.68 3.12 -8.13
N GLY A 95 1.59 3.74 -8.57
CA GLY A 95 1.59 4.63 -9.74
C GLY A 95 2.48 5.86 -9.56
N LEU A 96 2.47 6.48 -8.38
CA LEU A 96 3.33 7.64 -8.08
C LEU A 96 4.81 7.27 -8.03
N LEU A 97 5.16 6.13 -7.41
CA LEU A 97 6.53 5.62 -7.41
C LEU A 97 6.99 5.29 -8.83
N TYR A 98 6.14 4.66 -9.64
CA TYR A 98 6.46 4.38 -11.04
C TYR A 98 6.72 5.67 -11.83
N LEU A 99 5.83 6.66 -11.73
CA LEU A 99 6.01 7.96 -12.39
C LEU A 99 7.28 8.68 -11.92
N HIS A 100 7.61 8.59 -10.63
CA HIS A 100 8.83 9.15 -10.07
C HIS A 100 10.07 8.50 -10.70
N LEU A 101 10.10 7.17 -10.75
CA LEU A 101 11.19 6.41 -11.37
C LEU A 101 11.30 6.67 -12.86
N SER A 102 10.18 6.74 -13.60
CA SER A 102 10.20 7.05 -15.03
C SER A 102 10.85 8.41 -15.30
N ARG A 103 10.53 9.43 -14.48
CA ARG A 103 11.18 10.74 -14.60
C ARG A 103 12.66 10.73 -14.24
N LEU A 104 13.08 9.87 -13.30
CA LEU A 104 14.49 9.70 -12.98
C LEU A 104 15.26 8.98 -14.09
N ALA A 105 14.61 8.08 -14.84
CA ALA A 105 15.22 7.33 -15.93
C ALA A 105 15.28 8.11 -17.27
N GLU A 106 14.43 9.13 -17.44
CA GLU A 106 14.44 10.02 -18.62
C GLU A 106 15.49 11.15 -18.53
N VAL A 107 16.09 11.37 -17.35
CA VAL A 107 17.15 12.37 -17.09
C VAL A 107 18.52 11.73 -17.26
#